data_AF-A0A0L7RF10-F1
#
_entry.id   AF-A0A0L7RF10-F1
#
_cell.length_a   1.000
_cell.length_b   1.000
_cell.length_c   1.000
_cell.angle_alpha   90.00
_cell.angle_beta   90.00
_cell.angle_gamma   90.00
#
_symmetry.space_group_name_H-M   'P 1'
#
loop_
_entity.id
_entity.type
_entity.pdbx_description
1 polymer ?
#
loop_
_entity_poly.entity_id
_entity_poly.type
_entity_poly.pdbx_seq_one_letter_code
_entity_poly.pdbx_strand_id
1 'polypeptide(L)'
;MQLKPGQETELCHMFLDCCAEMRTYEKFFGLLAGRFCAINKMYVTPFEQIFRDSYHTIHRLDTNKLRNVSKFFAHLLFTDSISWEILSCIKLTEEDTTSSNRIFIKILFQELSEYMGLSKLNQRVKDVTLQHAFEGLFPRDDPKNTRFAINFFTSIGLGGLTDDLREHLKSHPKPAIIPALEQKSESVSESSPDSSLSSSSSSSSSSSSSSSSSSLDDSDLSSDAELKKEKKRSKKERRKKLMTKENKKKHKKKEKLKKLKKSK
;
A
#
# COMPACT_ATOMS: atom_id res chain seq x y z
N MET A 1 -18.96 2.06 36.52
CA MET A 1 -19.78 3.01 35.73
C MET A 1 -21.09 2.34 35.42
N GLN A 2 -22.23 2.95 35.76
CA GLN A 2 -23.55 2.54 35.27
C GLN A 2 -23.82 3.34 34.00
N LEU A 3 -23.57 2.74 32.85
CA LEU A 3 -23.96 3.29 31.55
C LEU A 3 -25.43 2.97 31.29
N LYS A 4 -26.14 3.87 30.61
CA LYS A 4 -27.49 3.56 30.13
C LYS A 4 -27.38 2.65 28.90
N PRO A 5 -28.31 1.71 28.70
CA PRO A 5 -28.33 0.87 27.51
C PRO A 5 -28.32 1.72 26.24
N GLY A 6 -27.36 1.48 25.35
CA GLY A 6 -27.15 2.20 24.09
C GLY A 6 -26.02 3.24 24.13
N GLN A 7 -25.56 3.66 25.32
CA GLN A 7 -24.41 4.56 25.42
C GLN A 7 -23.07 3.83 25.20
N GLU A 8 -23.06 2.50 25.27
CA GLU A 8 -21.88 1.67 25.04
C GLU A 8 -21.37 1.82 23.60
N THR A 9 -22.27 1.89 22.62
CA THR A 9 -21.91 2.07 21.21
C THR A 9 -21.31 3.45 20.95
N GLU A 10 -21.92 4.50 21.51
CA GLU A 10 -21.41 5.87 21.45
C GLU A 10 -20.03 6.00 22.08
N LEU A 11 -19.79 5.30 23.20
CA LEU A 11 -18.47 5.23 23.83
C LEU A 11 -17.42 4.60 22.90
N CYS A 12 -17.77 3.50 22.22
CA CYS A 12 -16.89 2.86 21.24
C CYS A 12 -16.60 3.79 20.05
N HIS A 13 -17.59 4.54 19.56
CA HIS A 13 -17.37 5.57 18.53
C HIS A 13 -16.44 6.68 19.03
N MET A 14 -16.65 7.18 20.24
CA MET A 14 -15.82 8.21 20.84
C MET A 14 -14.34 7.78 20.93
N PHE A 15 -14.07 6.51 21.31
CA PHE A 15 -12.70 5.99 21.32
C PHE A 15 -12.06 6.04 19.94
N LEU A 16 -12.79 5.63 18.91
CA LEU A 16 -12.26 5.63 17.55
C LEU A 16 -12.04 7.05 17.03
N ASP A 17 -13.00 7.96 17.23
CA ASP A 17 -12.92 9.34 16.77
C ASP A 17 -11.77 10.10 17.46
N CYS A 18 -11.60 9.93 18.77
CA CYS A 18 -10.45 10.47 19.48
C CYS A 18 -9.14 9.90 18.91
N CYS A 19 -9.06 8.59 18.65
CA CYS A 19 -7.87 7.98 18.06
C CYS A 19 -7.61 8.49 16.64
N ALA A 20 -8.65 8.72 15.84
CA ALA A 20 -8.55 9.17 14.46
C ALA A 20 -8.05 10.64 14.37
N GLU A 21 -8.45 11.50 15.31
CA GLU A 21 -8.10 12.94 15.30
C GLU A 21 -6.67 13.22 15.81
N MET A 22 -6.07 12.28 16.53
CA MET A 22 -4.70 12.42 17.03
C MET A 22 -3.69 12.55 15.87
N ARG A 23 -2.64 13.36 16.06
CA ARG A 23 -1.59 13.52 15.04
C ARG A 23 -0.83 12.22 14.77
N THR A 24 -0.66 11.40 15.80
CA THR A 24 0.07 10.13 15.76
C THR A 24 -0.69 9.10 16.57
N TYR A 25 -0.76 7.86 16.06
CA TYR A 25 -1.36 6.76 16.78
C TYR A 25 -0.67 6.53 18.13
N GLU A 26 -1.46 6.55 19.20
CA GLU A 26 -1.01 6.18 20.54
C GLU A 26 -1.57 4.80 20.90
N LYS A 27 -0.67 3.88 21.28
CA LYS A 27 -1.03 2.51 21.70
C LYS A 27 -2.01 2.48 22.87
N PHE A 28 -2.08 3.56 23.64
CA PHE A 28 -3.03 3.74 24.74
C PHE A 28 -4.47 3.45 24.33
N PHE A 29 -4.92 3.93 23.16
CA PHE A 29 -6.30 3.71 22.71
C PHE A 29 -6.58 2.24 22.43
N GLY A 30 -5.67 1.54 21.76
CA GLY A 30 -5.81 0.10 21.51
C GLY A 30 -5.83 -0.72 22.80
N LEU A 31 -4.93 -0.42 23.75
CA LEU A 31 -4.88 -1.10 25.05
C LEU A 31 -6.15 -0.85 25.88
N LEU A 32 -6.65 0.39 25.85
CA LEU A 32 -7.86 0.76 26.57
C LEU A 32 -9.07 0.03 25.98
N ALA A 33 -9.26 0.08 24.67
CA ALA A 33 -10.36 -0.60 23.98
C ALA A 33 -10.30 -2.13 24.16
N GLY A 34 -9.11 -2.73 24.08
CA GLY A 34 -8.93 -4.15 24.37
C GLY A 34 -9.26 -4.52 25.81
N ARG A 35 -8.93 -3.64 26.77
CA ARG A 35 -9.31 -3.83 28.17
C ARG A 35 -10.83 -3.75 28.39
N PHE A 36 -11.53 -2.84 27.69
CA PHE A 36 -12.99 -2.78 27.72
C PHE A 36 -13.62 -4.07 27.19
N CYS A 37 -13.13 -4.58 26.05
CA CYS A 37 -13.59 -5.84 25.46
C CYS A 37 -13.35 -7.04 26.40
N ALA A 38 -12.21 -7.06 27.10
CA ALA A 38 -11.87 -8.13 28.04
C ALA A 38 -12.71 -8.09 29.34
N ILE A 39 -13.10 -6.90 29.81
CA ILE A 39 -13.93 -6.74 31.02
C ILE A 39 -15.38 -7.12 30.73
N ASN A 40 -15.94 -6.65 29.62
CA ASN A 40 -17.32 -6.93 29.27
C ASN A 40 -17.48 -7.16 27.77
N LYS A 41 -17.99 -8.35 27.41
CA LYS A 41 -18.18 -8.76 26.02
C LYS A 41 -19.20 -7.91 25.26
N MET A 42 -20.01 -7.11 25.96
CA MET A 42 -20.97 -6.20 25.33
C MET A 42 -20.31 -5.15 24.41
N TYR A 43 -19.03 -4.82 24.61
CA TYR A 43 -18.31 -3.84 23.77
C TYR A 43 -17.75 -4.45 22.48
N VAL A 44 -17.66 -5.79 22.38
CA VAL A 44 -17.10 -6.47 21.21
C VAL A 44 -17.97 -6.21 19.97
N THR A 45 -19.28 -6.46 20.07
CA THR A 45 -20.21 -6.29 18.95
C THR A 45 -20.24 -4.85 18.41
N PRO A 46 -20.30 -3.79 19.24
CA PRO A 46 -20.12 -2.41 18.77
C PRO A 46 -18.81 -2.17 18.03
N PHE A 47 -17.66 -2.64 18.54
CA PHE A 47 -16.38 -2.45 17.84
C PHE A 47 -16.33 -3.17 16.49
N GLU A 48 -16.92 -4.36 16.38
CA GLU A 48 -17.02 -5.09 15.12
C GLU A 48 -17.92 -4.36 14.10
N GLN A 49 -19.03 -3.79 14.55
CA GLN A 49 -19.90 -2.98 13.70
C GLN A 49 -19.20 -1.69 13.25
N ILE A 50 -18.53 -1.00 14.17
CA ILE A 50 -17.76 0.21 13.87
C ILE A 50 -16.64 -0.09 12.86
N PHE A 51 -16.00 -1.26 12.93
CA PHE A 51 -15.02 -1.67 11.93
C PHE A 51 -15.64 -1.74 10.53
N ARG A 52 -16.79 -2.39 10.40
CA ARG A 52 -17.50 -2.52 9.12
C ARG A 52 -17.89 -1.14 8.59
N ASP A 53 -18.47 -0.28 9.42
CA ASP A 53 -18.90 1.06 9.01
C ASP A 53 -17.71 1.96 8.63
N SER A 54 -16.62 1.87 9.38
CA SER A 54 -15.36 2.58 9.11
C SER A 54 -14.75 2.15 7.79
N TYR A 55 -14.80 0.85 7.47
CA TYR A 55 -14.27 0.31 6.21
C TYR A 55 -15.08 0.78 4.99
N HIS A 56 -16.41 0.82 5.09
CA HIS A 56 -17.27 1.30 4.00
C HIS A 56 -17.09 2.80 3.73
N THR A 57 -16.84 3.59 4.77
CA THR A 57 -16.67 5.06 4.68
C THR A 57 -15.21 5.50 4.55
N ILE A 58 -14.28 4.56 4.38
CA ILE A 58 -12.83 4.79 4.48
C ILE A 58 -12.28 5.75 3.42
N HIS A 59 -12.92 5.79 2.26
CA HIS A 59 -12.58 6.67 1.14
C HIS A 59 -12.75 8.16 1.49
N ARG A 60 -13.49 8.49 2.56
CA ARG A 60 -13.72 9.87 3.04
C ARG A 60 -12.69 10.32 4.07
N LEU A 61 -11.90 9.39 4.61
CA LEU A 61 -10.94 9.67 5.68
C LEU A 61 -9.60 10.13 5.10
N ASP A 62 -9.00 11.13 5.75
CA ASP A 62 -7.66 11.59 5.41
C ASP A 62 -6.60 10.53 5.74
N THR A 63 -5.45 10.61 5.05
CA THR A 63 -4.32 9.67 5.21
C THR A 63 -3.83 9.50 6.65
N ASN A 64 -3.87 10.54 7.48
CA ASN A 64 -3.51 10.45 8.90
C ASN A 64 -4.55 9.66 9.70
N LYS A 65 -5.84 9.93 9.49
CA LYS A 65 -6.93 9.22 10.16
C LYS A 65 -6.92 7.75 9.78
N LEU A 66 -6.74 7.45 8.49
CA LEU A 66 -6.55 6.09 7.99
C LEU A 66 -5.45 5.35 8.73
N ARG A 67 -4.29 5.98 8.91
CA ARG A 67 -3.16 5.38 9.61
C ARG A 67 -3.48 5.03 11.05
N ASN A 68 -4.11 5.96 11.78
CA ASN A 68 -4.43 5.74 13.19
C ASN A 68 -5.52 4.68 13.36
N VAL A 69 -6.59 4.76 12.57
CA VAL A 69 -7.69 3.79 12.59
C VAL A 69 -7.21 2.38 12.22
N SER A 70 -6.34 2.25 11.20
CA SER A 70 -5.73 0.97 10.83
C SER A 70 -4.94 0.36 12.00
N LYS A 71 -4.08 1.17 12.66
CA LYS A 71 -3.24 0.71 13.78
C LYS A 71 -4.08 0.35 15.01
N PHE A 72 -5.17 1.07 15.25
CA PHE A 72 -6.12 0.77 16.31
C PHE A 72 -6.76 -0.61 16.13
N PHE A 73 -7.31 -0.89 14.94
CA PHE A 73 -7.92 -2.18 14.66
C PHE A 73 -6.91 -3.32 14.56
N ALA A 74 -5.69 -3.07 14.06
CA ALA A 74 -4.61 -4.05 14.12
C ALA A 74 -4.32 -4.48 15.56
N HIS A 75 -4.32 -3.54 16.51
CA HIS A 75 -4.12 -3.86 17.92
C HIS A 75 -5.26 -4.69 18.52
N LEU A 76 -6.52 -4.38 18.18
CA LEU A 76 -7.67 -5.15 18.65
C LEU A 76 -7.68 -6.58 18.09
N LEU A 77 -7.31 -6.76 16.83
CA LEU A 77 -7.19 -8.08 16.20
C LEU A 77 -6.03 -8.90 16.79
N PHE A 78 -4.86 -8.28 16.97
CA PHE A 78 -3.70 -8.96 17.56
C PHE A 78 -3.95 -9.44 18.99
N THR A 79 -4.67 -8.63 19.78
CA THR A 79 -5.00 -8.97 21.17
C THR A 79 -6.20 -9.91 21.30
N ASP A 80 -6.76 -10.39 20.18
CA ASP A 80 -7.98 -11.20 20.11
C ASP A 80 -9.17 -10.54 20.87
N SER A 81 -9.22 -9.20 20.86
CA SER A 81 -10.32 -8.43 21.49
C SER A 81 -11.58 -8.38 20.64
N ILE A 82 -11.43 -8.55 19.31
CA ILE A 82 -12.50 -8.61 18.32
C ILE A 82 -12.29 -9.83 17.42
N SER A 83 -13.37 -10.38 16.86
CA SER A 83 -13.26 -11.53 15.96
C SER A 83 -12.56 -11.16 14.65
N TRP A 84 -11.73 -12.07 14.13
CA TRP A 84 -11.11 -11.93 12.81
C TRP A 84 -12.13 -12.03 11.67
N GLU A 85 -13.33 -12.53 11.95
CA GLU A 85 -14.45 -12.60 11.00
C GLU A 85 -14.85 -11.24 10.41
N ILE A 86 -14.54 -10.13 11.10
CA ILE A 86 -14.80 -8.79 10.58
C ILE A 86 -14.07 -8.50 9.26
N LEU A 87 -12.97 -9.21 8.98
CA LEU A 87 -12.22 -9.05 7.73
C LEU A 87 -12.98 -9.55 6.49
N SER A 88 -14.07 -10.31 6.67
CA SER A 88 -14.96 -10.76 5.58
C SER A 88 -15.55 -9.62 4.74
N CYS A 89 -15.67 -8.41 5.29
CA CYS A 89 -16.16 -7.25 4.54
C CYS A 89 -15.12 -6.69 3.55
N ILE A 90 -13.87 -7.12 3.66
CA ILE A 90 -12.75 -6.67 2.83
C ILE A 90 -12.67 -7.56 1.59
N LYS A 91 -12.85 -6.95 0.42
CA LYS A 91 -12.64 -7.59 -0.88
C LYS A 91 -11.45 -6.95 -1.56
N LEU A 92 -10.45 -7.74 -1.93
CA LEU A 92 -9.22 -7.32 -2.59
C LEU A 92 -9.30 -7.61 -4.09
N THR A 93 -10.21 -6.91 -4.78
CA THR A 93 -10.37 -6.96 -6.25
C THR A 93 -9.93 -5.63 -6.87
N GLU A 94 -9.62 -5.64 -8.17
CA GLU A 94 -9.23 -4.42 -8.88
C GLU A 94 -10.38 -3.40 -8.94
N GLU A 95 -11.62 -3.89 -9.05
CA GLU A 95 -12.84 -3.10 -9.27
C GLU A 95 -13.43 -2.56 -7.96
N ASP A 96 -13.41 -3.34 -6.86
CA ASP A 96 -14.04 -2.93 -5.59
C ASP A 96 -13.09 -2.20 -4.63
N THR A 97 -11.79 -2.13 -4.94
CA THR A 97 -10.82 -1.47 -4.05
C THR A 97 -10.40 -0.08 -4.52
N THR A 98 -10.72 0.93 -3.70
CA THR A 98 -10.15 2.27 -3.87
C THR A 98 -8.71 2.36 -3.34
N SER A 99 -7.99 3.43 -3.71
CA SER A 99 -6.65 3.70 -3.18
C SER A 99 -6.64 3.82 -1.65
N SER A 100 -7.67 4.41 -1.04
CA SER A 100 -7.81 4.52 0.41
C SER A 100 -7.97 3.15 1.08
N ASN A 101 -8.80 2.26 0.50
CA ASN A 101 -8.95 0.87 0.97
C ASN A 101 -7.60 0.14 0.93
N ARG A 102 -6.84 0.29 -0.16
CA ARG A 102 -5.50 -0.31 -0.32
C ARG A 102 -4.51 0.20 0.73
N ILE A 103 -4.51 1.50 1.01
CA ILE A 103 -3.66 2.09 2.06
C ILE A 103 -4.05 1.57 3.44
N PHE A 104 -5.34 1.46 3.73
CA PHE A 104 -5.83 0.91 4.99
C PHE A 104 -5.37 -0.54 5.20
N ILE A 105 -5.64 -1.42 4.24
CA ILE A 105 -5.27 -2.84 4.31
C ILE A 105 -3.73 -2.97 4.43
N LYS A 106 -2.98 -2.15 3.68
CA LYS A 106 -1.52 -2.10 3.80
C LYS A 106 -1.07 -1.81 5.22
N ILE A 107 -1.57 -0.75 5.84
CA ILE A 107 -1.15 -0.35 7.19
C ILE A 107 -1.60 -1.38 8.22
N LEU A 108 -2.82 -1.91 8.09
CA LEU A 108 -3.39 -2.93 8.97
C LEU A 108 -2.50 -4.18 9.02
N PHE A 109 -2.17 -4.75 7.86
CA PHE A 109 -1.36 -5.98 7.79
C PHE A 109 0.11 -5.75 8.13
N GLN A 110 0.69 -4.58 7.81
CA GLN A 110 2.03 -4.23 8.25
C GLN A 110 2.12 -4.18 9.78
N GLU A 111 1.17 -3.52 10.42
CA GLU A 111 1.13 -3.42 11.88
C GLU A 111 0.87 -4.79 12.54
N LEU A 112 -0.03 -5.63 11.99
CA LEU A 112 -0.24 -7.00 12.47
C LEU A 112 1.03 -7.85 12.37
N SER A 113 1.76 -7.73 11.26
CA SER A 113 3.03 -8.43 11.06
C SER A 113 4.12 -7.96 12.02
N GLU A 114 4.09 -6.70 12.44
CA GLU A 114 5.02 -6.14 13.43
C GLU A 114 4.73 -6.66 14.84
N TYR A 115 3.45 -6.84 15.22
CA TYR A 115 3.07 -7.38 16.54
C TYR A 115 3.28 -8.90 16.65
N MET A 116 2.88 -9.67 15.64
CA MET A 116 2.86 -11.14 15.72
C MET A 116 4.07 -11.80 15.07
N GLY A 117 4.71 -11.12 14.11
CA GLY A 117 5.62 -11.72 13.16
C GLY A 117 4.90 -12.41 12.00
N LEU A 118 5.58 -12.50 10.86
CA LEU A 118 5.04 -13.06 9.62
C LEU A 118 4.63 -14.54 9.75
N SER A 119 5.40 -15.35 10.48
CA SER A 119 5.14 -16.78 10.63
C SER A 119 3.84 -17.06 11.40
N LYS A 120 3.61 -16.35 12.52
CA LYS A 120 2.38 -16.52 13.32
C LYS A 120 1.16 -15.96 12.60
N LEU A 121 1.32 -14.85 11.88
CA LEU A 121 0.26 -14.30 11.04
C LEU A 121 -0.13 -15.28 9.95
N ASN A 122 0.83 -15.94 9.29
CA ASN A 122 0.56 -16.96 8.27
C ASN A 122 -0.20 -18.16 8.85
N GLN A 123 0.18 -18.63 10.05
CA GLN A 123 -0.56 -19.70 10.74
C GLN A 123 -2.02 -19.31 11.02
N ARG A 124 -2.28 -18.07 11.44
CA ARG A 124 -3.65 -17.58 11.68
C ARG A 124 -4.46 -17.42 10.39
N VAL A 125 -3.84 -16.93 9.31
CA VAL A 125 -4.51 -16.80 8.01
C VAL A 125 -4.88 -18.16 7.41
N LYS A 126 -4.09 -19.21 7.69
CA LYS A 126 -4.35 -20.58 7.22
C LYS A 126 -5.37 -21.36 8.07
N ASP A 127 -5.86 -20.79 9.16
CA ASP A 127 -6.82 -21.46 10.02
C ASP A 127 -8.13 -21.75 9.26
N VAL A 128 -8.58 -23.00 9.32
CA VAL A 128 -9.75 -23.50 8.56
C VAL A 128 -11.03 -22.79 9.00
N THR A 129 -11.14 -22.44 10.27
CA THR A 129 -12.32 -21.77 10.83
C THR A 129 -12.52 -20.35 10.30
N LEU A 130 -11.43 -19.68 9.92
CA LEU A 130 -11.43 -18.28 9.47
C LEU A 130 -11.36 -18.13 7.95
N GLN A 131 -11.39 -19.22 7.18
CA GLN A 131 -11.27 -19.16 5.71
C GLN A 131 -12.31 -18.25 5.07
N HIS A 132 -13.56 -18.26 5.55
CA HIS A 132 -14.62 -17.37 5.07
C HIS A 132 -14.30 -15.88 5.32
N ALA A 133 -13.57 -15.54 6.39
CA ALA A 133 -13.14 -14.17 6.67
C ALA A 133 -12.05 -13.69 5.71
N PHE A 134 -11.26 -14.62 5.17
CA PHE A 134 -10.11 -14.35 4.32
C PHE A 134 -10.38 -14.54 2.83
N GLU A 135 -11.54 -15.07 2.45
CA GLU A 135 -11.94 -15.32 1.06
C GLU A 135 -11.82 -14.05 0.19
N GLY A 136 -12.29 -12.91 0.71
CA GLY A 136 -12.18 -11.63 0.02
C GLY A 136 -10.76 -11.08 -0.07
N LEU A 137 -9.86 -11.42 0.87
CA LEU A 137 -8.46 -10.99 0.88
C LEU A 137 -7.54 -11.87 0.04
N PHE A 138 -7.86 -13.17 -0.04
CA PHE A 138 -7.10 -14.18 -0.77
C PHE A 138 -8.02 -14.91 -1.77
N PRO A 139 -8.53 -14.19 -2.80
CA PRO A 139 -9.46 -14.75 -3.76
C PRO A 139 -8.80 -15.87 -4.58
N ARG A 140 -9.48 -17.02 -4.68
CA ARG A 140 -9.06 -18.19 -5.45
C ARG A 140 -9.86 -18.40 -6.74
N ASP A 141 -10.88 -17.59 -6.98
CA ASP A 141 -11.83 -17.77 -8.06
C ASP A 141 -11.22 -17.39 -9.41
N ASP A 142 -10.89 -16.10 -9.56
CA ASP A 142 -10.37 -15.55 -10.80
C ASP A 142 -8.84 -15.40 -10.76
N PRO A 143 -8.12 -15.87 -11.79
CA PRO A 143 -6.66 -15.74 -11.84
C PRO A 143 -6.20 -14.26 -11.89
N LYS A 144 -7.06 -13.34 -12.33
CA LYS A 144 -6.80 -11.89 -12.27
C LYS A 144 -6.79 -11.38 -10.83
N ASN A 145 -7.83 -11.71 -10.06
CA ASN A 145 -7.96 -11.32 -8.65
C ASN A 145 -6.87 -11.97 -7.80
N THR A 146 -6.52 -13.23 -8.06
CA THR A 146 -5.42 -13.91 -7.37
C THR A 146 -4.07 -13.23 -7.64
N ARG A 147 -3.77 -12.87 -8.90
CA ARG A 147 -2.54 -12.12 -9.23
C ARG A 147 -2.52 -10.74 -8.58
N PHE A 148 -3.66 -10.05 -8.56
CA PHE A 148 -3.79 -8.76 -7.91
C PHE A 148 -3.47 -8.85 -6.42
N ALA A 149 -4.04 -9.85 -5.71
CA ALA A 149 -3.77 -10.08 -4.29
C ALA A 149 -2.28 -10.41 -4.04
N ILE A 150 -1.66 -11.28 -4.85
CA ILE A 150 -0.23 -11.60 -4.75
C ILE A 150 0.61 -10.32 -4.91
N ASN A 151 0.37 -9.56 -5.97
CA ASN A 151 1.11 -8.33 -6.24
C ASN A 151 0.95 -7.33 -5.10
N PHE A 152 -0.27 -7.16 -4.58
CA PHE A 152 -0.56 -6.28 -3.45
C PHE A 152 0.26 -6.67 -2.21
N PHE A 153 0.17 -7.91 -1.72
CA PHE A 153 0.91 -8.33 -0.53
C PHE A 153 2.44 -8.35 -0.73
N THR A 154 2.93 -8.65 -1.95
CA THR A 154 4.36 -8.50 -2.26
C THR A 154 4.83 -7.05 -2.21
N SER A 155 4.05 -6.10 -2.73
CA SER A 155 4.37 -4.66 -2.71
C SER A 155 4.40 -4.07 -1.29
N ILE A 156 3.72 -4.74 -0.35
CA ILE A 156 3.66 -4.35 1.06
C ILE A 156 4.84 -4.93 1.86
N GLY A 157 5.53 -5.94 1.31
CA GLY A 157 6.60 -6.69 1.98
C GLY A 157 6.10 -7.94 2.73
N LEU A 158 4.86 -8.38 2.49
CA LEU A 158 4.22 -9.53 3.15
C LEU A 158 3.97 -10.68 2.18
N GLY A 159 4.89 -10.89 1.23
CA GLY A 159 4.74 -11.91 0.18
C GLY A 159 4.56 -13.34 0.69
N GLY A 160 5.10 -13.67 1.87
CA GLY A 160 4.98 -15.00 2.48
C GLY A 160 3.55 -15.38 2.92
N LEU A 161 2.61 -14.43 2.97
CA LEU A 161 1.19 -14.74 3.19
C LEU A 161 0.52 -15.32 1.93
N THR A 162 1.14 -15.17 0.76
CA THR A 162 0.53 -15.50 -0.54
C THR A 162 1.14 -16.75 -1.19
N ASP A 163 1.95 -17.51 -0.47
CA ASP A 163 2.59 -18.71 -1.02
C ASP A 163 1.57 -19.76 -1.49
N ASP A 164 0.48 -19.95 -0.75
CA ASP A 164 -0.60 -20.88 -1.14
C ASP A 164 -1.32 -20.42 -2.42
N LEU A 165 -1.52 -19.10 -2.59
CA LEU A 165 -2.10 -18.54 -3.81
C LEU A 165 -1.16 -18.71 -5.02
N ARG A 166 0.15 -18.61 -4.80
CA ARG A 166 1.16 -18.82 -5.85
C ARG A 166 1.19 -20.26 -6.30
N GLU A 167 1.01 -21.20 -5.38
CA GLU A 167 0.88 -22.62 -5.71
C GLU A 167 -0.40 -22.90 -6.49
N HIS A 168 -1.53 -22.32 -6.07
CA HIS A 168 -2.81 -22.43 -6.78
C HIS A 168 -2.74 -21.87 -8.21
N LEU A 169 -2.02 -20.76 -8.43
CA LEU A 169 -1.79 -20.23 -9.78
C LEU A 169 -0.81 -21.06 -10.62
N LYS A 170 0.04 -21.89 -10.01
CA LYS A 170 0.92 -22.82 -10.73
C LYS A 170 0.17 -24.09 -11.13
N SER A 171 -0.77 -24.55 -10.32
CA SER A 171 -1.59 -25.73 -10.61
C SER A 171 -2.62 -25.49 -11.72
N HIS A 172 -3.07 -24.25 -11.92
CA HIS A 172 -3.80 -23.84 -13.12
C HIS A 172 -2.79 -23.39 -14.20
N PRO A 173 -2.50 -24.20 -15.23
CA PRO A 173 -1.53 -23.83 -16.24
C PRO A 173 -1.97 -22.53 -16.91
N LYS A 174 -1.03 -21.59 -17.10
CA LYS A 174 -1.23 -20.47 -18.02
C LYS A 174 -1.72 -21.06 -19.36
N PRO A 175 -2.79 -20.56 -19.98
CA PRO A 175 -3.04 -20.88 -21.38
C PRO A 175 -1.77 -20.45 -22.13
N ALA A 176 -1.07 -21.45 -22.67
CA ALA A 176 0.08 -21.24 -23.52
C ALA A 176 -0.36 -20.32 -24.65
N ILE A 177 0.29 -19.18 -24.79
CA ILE A 177 0.19 -18.36 -26.00
C ILE A 177 0.81 -19.21 -27.09
N ILE A 178 -0.03 -19.95 -27.81
CA ILE A 178 0.32 -20.56 -29.09
C ILE A 178 0.57 -19.37 -30.03
N PRO A 179 1.75 -19.23 -30.64
CA PRO A 179 1.92 -18.28 -31.75
C PRO A 179 0.93 -18.69 -32.84
N ALA A 180 -0.06 -17.85 -33.09
CA ALA A 180 -1.07 -18.10 -34.11
C ALA A 180 -0.40 -18.16 -35.50
N LEU A 181 -0.34 -19.37 -36.07
CA LEU A 181 -0.15 -19.61 -37.50
C LEU A 181 -1.53 -19.53 -38.18
N GLU A 182 -1.70 -18.42 -38.91
CA GLU A 182 -2.50 -18.10 -40.13
C GLU A 182 -3.63 -19.03 -40.64
N GLN A 183 -4.77 -18.42 -41.01
CA GLN A 183 -5.50 -18.53 -42.32
C GLN A 183 -6.38 -17.26 -42.49
N LYS A 184 -6.05 -16.25 -43.31
CA LYS A 184 -6.12 -16.05 -44.79
C LYS A 184 -7.53 -15.85 -45.39
N SER A 185 -7.77 -14.62 -45.88
CA SER A 185 -8.63 -14.27 -47.03
C SER A 185 -7.97 -13.06 -47.74
N GLU A 186 -7.07 -13.32 -48.69
CA GLU A 186 -7.25 -13.12 -50.15
C GLU A 186 -7.17 -11.66 -50.64
N SER A 187 -5.99 -11.28 -51.16
CA SER A 187 -5.86 -10.68 -52.49
C SER A 187 -4.50 -11.01 -53.08
N VAL A 188 -4.52 -11.42 -54.35
CA VAL A 188 -3.45 -12.01 -55.15
C VAL A 188 -2.58 -10.94 -55.80
N SER A 189 -1.26 -11.17 -55.85
CA SER A 189 -0.37 -10.83 -56.99
C SER A 189 0.99 -11.50 -56.77
N GLU A 190 1.35 -12.38 -57.69
CA GLU A 190 2.56 -13.20 -57.66
C GLU A 190 3.76 -12.52 -58.33
N SER A 191 4.98 -12.76 -57.83
CA SER A 191 6.12 -13.29 -58.60
C SER A 191 7.41 -13.40 -57.74
N SER A 192 7.64 -14.63 -57.24
CA SER A 192 8.84 -15.50 -57.20
C SER A 192 10.29 -14.95 -56.97
N PRO A 193 11.32 -15.81 -56.78
CA PRO A 193 11.99 -15.93 -55.47
C PRO A 193 13.52 -15.77 -55.56
N ASP A 194 14.22 -15.57 -54.44
CA ASP A 194 15.55 -16.17 -54.29
C ASP A 194 16.06 -16.20 -52.83
N SER A 195 16.68 -17.34 -52.50
CA SER A 195 17.80 -17.60 -51.57
C SER A 195 18.00 -16.74 -50.29
N SER A 196 18.38 -17.25 -49.13
CA SER A 196 19.06 -18.49 -48.78
C SER A 196 19.09 -18.64 -47.26
N LEU A 197 19.18 -19.90 -46.84
CA LEU A 197 19.48 -20.36 -45.50
C LEU A 197 20.86 -19.86 -45.04
N SER A 198 20.98 -19.48 -43.77
CA SER A 198 22.20 -19.78 -43.01
C SER A 198 21.91 -19.95 -41.52
N SER A 199 21.93 -21.21 -41.12
CA SER A 199 22.14 -21.66 -39.76
C SER A 199 23.60 -21.45 -39.37
N SER A 200 23.87 -20.98 -38.16
CA SER A 200 25.09 -21.35 -37.45
C SER A 200 24.88 -21.27 -35.94
N SER A 201 24.76 -22.45 -35.35
CA SER A 201 25.00 -22.74 -33.94
C SER A 201 26.49 -22.65 -33.60
N SER A 202 26.84 -22.15 -32.42
CA SER A 202 28.03 -22.61 -31.71
C SER A 202 27.95 -22.30 -30.22
N SER A 203 27.95 -23.37 -29.44
CA SER A 203 28.22 -23.48 -28.01
C SER A 203 29.72 -23.36 -27.70
N SER A 204 30.11 -22.76 -26.57
CA SER A 204 30.95 -23.40 -25.53
C SER A 204 31.47 -22.44 -24.45
N SER A 205 31.62 -23.01 -23.25
CA SER A 205 32.03 -22.52 -21.93
C SER A 205 33.50 -22.13 -21.73
N SER A 206 33.80 -21.20 -20.81
CA SER A 206 34.55 -21.44 -19.54
C SER A 206 35.13 -20.15 -18.86
N SER A 207 35.30 -20.25 -17.53
CA SER A 207 35.80 -19.38 -16.43
C SER A 207 37.12 -18.58 -16.67
N SER A 208 37.55 -17.52 -15.95
CA SER A 208 37.54 -17.19 -14.49
C SER A 208 38.03 -15.75 -14.17
N SER A 209 37.56 -15.18 -13.03
CA SER A 209 38.17 -14.17 -12.08
C SER A 209 38.58 -12.76 -12.58
N SER A 210 38.42 -11.61 -11.89
CA SER A 210 38.33 -11.26 -10.44
C SER A 210 37.87 -9.79 -10.21
N SER A 211 37.25 -9.52 -9.05
CA SER A 211 37.10 -8.23 -8.28
C SER A 211 36.39 -7.04 -8.96
N SER A 212 35.46 -6.27 -8.36
CA SER A 212 35.23 -5.87 -6.97
C SER A 212 33.85 -5.18 -6.78
N SER A 213 33.39 -5.18 -5.53
CA SER A 213 32.54 -4.17 -4.84
C SER A 213 31.06 -3.95 -5.22
N SER A 214 30.21 -4.42 -4.31
CA SER A 214 29.09 -3.72 -3.64
C SER A 214 27.80 -3.31 -4.38
N SER A 215 26.73 -3.52 -3.61
CA SER A 215 25.41 -2.88 -3.55
C SER A 215 24.27 -3.39 -4.43
N LEU A 216 23.18 -3.57 -3.69
CA LEU A 216 21.83 -4.03 -4.00
C LEU A 216 21.02 -2.96 -4.75
N ASP A 217 19.83 -3.40 -5.17
CA ASP A 217 18.59 -2.65 -5.34
C ASP A 217 18.33 -1.89 -6.67
N ASP A 218 17.45 -2.53 -7.46
CA ASP A 218 16.04 -2.13 -7.60
C ASP A 218 15.49 -1.33 -8.77
N SER A 219 14.23 -1.70 -8.98
CA SER A 219 13.33 -1.48 -10.10
C SER A 219 12.52 -0.19 -9.91
N ASP A 220 11.92 0.28 -11.01
CA ASP A 220 10.71 1.13 -11.08
C ASP A 220 10.81 2.62 -10.69
N LEU A 221 11.25 3.41 -11.67
CA LEU A 221 11.40 4.87 -11.62
C LEU A 221 10.27 5.65 -12.34
N SER A 222 9.01 5.53 -11.92
CA SER A 222 7.95 6.37 -12.54
C SER A 222 7.12 7.25 -11.60
N SER A 223 7.19 7.06 -10.27
CA SER A 223 6.42 7.89 -9.31
C SER A 223 7.30 8.85 -8.49
N ASP A 224 8.61 8.60 -8.39
CA ASP A 224 9.55 9.43 -7.62
C ASP A 224 9.99 10.70 -8.39
N ALA A 225 9.85 10.69 -9.73
CA ALA A 225 10.26 11.78 -10.61
C ALA A 225 9.41 13.05 -10.43
N GLU A 226 8.10 12.92 -10.22
CA GLU A 226 7.21 14.07 -10.07
C GLU A 226 7.43 14.80 -8.75
N LEU A 227 7.54 14.07 -7.64
CA LEU A 227 7.82 14.64 -6.32
C LEU A 227 9.20 15.32 -6.25
N LYS A 228 10.22 14.77 -6.94
CA LYS A 228 11.54 15.43 -7.10
C LYS A 228 11.47 16.69 -7.96
N LYS A 229 10.66 16.71 -9.02
CA LYS A 229 10.49 17.87 -9.92
C LYS A 229 9.77 19.01 -9.21
N GLU A 230 8.78 18.70 -8.37
CA GLU A 230 8.04 19.68 -7.58
C GLU A 230 8.90 20.27 -6.45
N LYS A 231 9.67 19.45 -5.71
CA LYS A 231 10.66 19.93 -4.73
C LYS A 231 11.74 20.80 -5.36
N LYS A 232 12.23 20.46 -6.57
CA LYS A 232 13.21 21.29 -7.31
C LYS A 232 12.62 22.64 -7.75
N ARG A 233 11.36 22.68 -8.20
CA ARG A 233 10.66 23.94 -8.54
C ARG A 233 10.49 24.85 -7.32
N SER A 234 10.02 24.31 -6.20
CA SER A 234 9.90 25.01 -4.92
C SER A 234 11.23 25.62 -4.44
N LYS A 235 12.33 24.84 -4.51
CA LYS A 235 13.67 25.31 -4.10
C LYS A 235 14.21 26.41 -5.03
N LYS A 236 13.97 26.32 -6.34
CA LYS A 236 14.35 27.34 -7.33
C LYS A 236 13.60 28.65 -7.12
N GLU A 237 12.31 28.58 -6.79
CA GLU A 237 11.49 29.77 -6.52
C GLU A 237 11.89 30.48 -5.22
N ARG A 238 12.18 29.71 -4.15
CA ARG A 238 12.74 30.27 -2.89
C ARG A 238 14.07 30.98 -3.11
N ARG A 239 14.98 30.41 -3.92
CA ARG A 239 16.27 31.01 -4.24
C ARG A 239 16.11 32.30 -5.07
N LYS A 240 15.16 32.35 -6.00
CA LYS A 240 14.84 33.55 -6.77
C LYS A 240 14.30 34.67 -5.86
N LYS A 241 13.39 34.35 -4.93
CA LYS A 241 12.85 35.30 -3.94
C LYS A 241 13.95 35.91 -3.05
N LEU A 242 14.91 35.09 -2.60
CA LEU A 242 16.06 35.56 -1.80
C LEU A 242 16.97 36.52 -2.58
N MET A 243 17.31 36.18 -3.83
CA MET A 243 18.12 37.05 -4.71
C MET A 243 17.45 38.41 -4.96
N THR A 244 16.13 38.45 -5.20
CA THR A 244 15.39 39.72 -5.33
C THR A 244 15.36 40.55 -4.06
N LYS A 245 15.26 39.91 -2.87
CA LYS A 245 15.32 40.62 -1.59
C LYS A 245 16.70 41.23 -1.35
N GLU A 246 17.76 40.53 -1.71
CA GLU A 246 19.13 41.01 -1.57
C GLU A 246 19.42 42.19 -2.53
N ASN A 247 18.96 42.10 -3.77
CA ASN A 247 19.08 43.20 -4.73
C ASN A 247 18.29 44.46 -4.30
N LYS A 248 17.08 44.30 -3.75
CA LYS A 248 16.32 45.43 -3.18
C LYS A 248 17.06 46.07 -1.99
N LYS A 249 17.69 45.27 -1.12
CA LYS A 249 18.52 45.80 -0.01
C LYS A 249 19.74 46.57 -0.53
N LYS A 250 20.44 46.05 -1.55
CA LYS A 250 21.59 46.73 -2.19
C LYS A 250 21.18 48.05 -2.84
N HIS A 251 20.02 48.08 -3.53
CA HIS A 251 19.49 49.31 -4.13
C HIS A 251 19.17 50.37 -3.07
N LYS A 252 18.47 49.98 -1.99
CA LYS A 252 18.11 50.90 -0.89
C LYS A 252 19.34 51.45 -0.16
N LYS A 253 20.42 50.66 -0.05
CA LYS A 253 21.71 51.10 0.51
C LYS A 253 22.42 52.09 -0.42
N LYS A 254 22.41 51.86 -1.74
CA LYS A 254 22.97 52.81 -2.72
C LYS A 254 22.20 54.14 -2.76
N GLU A 255 20.87 54.12 -2.66
CA GLU A 255 20.07 55.34 -2.58
C GLU A 255 20.34 56.14 -1.31
N LYS A 256 20.46 55.47 -0.15
CA LYS A 256 20.85 56.15 1.11
C LYS A 256 22.23 56.81 0.99
N LEU A 257 23.19 56.14 0.37
CA LEU A 257 24.54 56.70 0.15
C LEU A 257 24.52 57.92 -0.79
N LYS A 258 23.70 57.87 -1.86
CA LYS A 258 23.51 59.02 -2.77
C LYS A 258 22.83 60.20 -2.09
N LYS A 259 21.87 59.96 -1.18
CA LYS A 259 21.23 61.03 -0.39
C LYS A 259 22.22 61.68 0.60
N LEU A 260 23.07 60.90 1.27
CA LEU A 260 24.11 61.47 2.15
C LEU A 260 25.13 62.33 1.40
N LYS A 261 25.49 61.95 0.16
CA LYS A 261 26.43 62.73 -0.66
C LYS A 261 25.85 64.03 -1.23
N LYS A 262 24.52 64.21 -1.24
CA LYS A 262 23.85 65.45 -1.65
C LYS A 262 23.58 66.42 -0.50
N SER A 263 23.86 66.02 0.74
CA SER A 263 23.61 66.77 1.98
C SER A 263 24.90 67.38 2.58
N LYS A 264 26.03 67.23 1.90
CA LYS A 264 27.30 67.92 2.14
C LYS A 264 27.60 68.76 0.91
#